data_AF-C4WWQ5-F1
#
_entry.id   AF-C4WWQ5-F1
#
_cell.length_a   1.000
_cell.length_b   1.000
_cell.length_c   1.000
_cell.angle_alpha   90.00
_cell.angle_beta   90.00
_cell.angle_gamma   90.00
#
_symmetry.space_group_name_H-M   'P 1'
#
loop_
_entity.id
_entity.type
_entity.pdbx_description
1 polymer ?
#
loop_
_entity_poly.entity_id
_entity_poly.type
_entity_poly.pdbx_seq_one_letter_code
_entity_poly.pdbx_strand_id
1 'polypeptide(L)'
;MDLTTPAVVPTSVQPPSVDLLASGLDSLLTTSDLPAASSSNTGLLGDIFGFTPTPVSYSPPKQLWLPSENGKGLEIMGTFSRKNGQISMDMTLKNKAMQPMSGFAIQLNKNSFGLTPARPLQVLNPLLPTASYETSLALATTGLVQRMEPITNLQVAIKNNIDVLYYACIIPMNVFFIEDGQMDKRVFLKTWKDIPAENEVHSL
;
A
#
# COMPACT_ATOMS: atom_id res chain seq x y z
N MET A 1 47.53 -17.86 54.23
CA MET A 1 46.09 -17.86 53.97
C MET A 1 45.95 -17.51 52.50
N ASP A 2 46.06 -18.44 51.54
CA ASP A 2 45.28 -19.67 51.34
C ASP A 2 43.77 -19.40 51.37
N LEU A 3 43.18 -19.22 50.18
CA LEU A 3 41.93 -19.88 49.81
C LEU A 3 41.74 -19.84 48.28
N THR A 4 41.72 -21.04 47.72
CA THR A 4 41.35 -21.38 46.34
C THR A 4 39.84 -21.28 46.13
N THR A 5 39.40 -20.90 44.92
CA THR A 5 38.17 -21.43 44.27
C THR A 5 38.20 -21.11 42.76
N PRO A 6 37.95 -22.10 41.86
CA PRO A 6 37.84 -21.87 40.42
C PRO A 6 36.37 -21.64 40.01
N ALA A 7 36.12 -20.66 39.14
CA ALA A 7 34.80 -20.44 38.54
C ALA A 7 34.72 -21.07 37.13
N VAL A 8 33.63 -21.78 36.92
CA VAL A 8 33.31 -22.72 35.84
C VAL A 8 32.94 -22.00 34.53
N VAL A 9 33.40 -22.56 33.41
CA VAL A 9 33.04 -22.18 32.04
C VAL A 9 31.70 -22.84 31.68
N PRO A 10 30.68 -22.11 31.19
CA PRO A 10 29.48 -22.76 30.65
C PRO A 10 29.72 -23.21 29.21
N THR A 11 29.77 -24.53 29.02
CA THR A 11 29.61 -25.20 27.73
C THR A 11 28.15 -25.07 27.28
N SER A 12 27.89 -24.38 26.17
CA SER A 12 26.59 -24.42 25.50
C SER A 12 26.53 -25.66 24.61
N VAL A 13 25.59 -26.54 24.91
CA VAL A 13 25.27 -27.73 24.12
C VAL A 13 24.20 -27.31 23.10
N GLN A 14 24.54 -27.28 21.82
CA GLN A 14 23.55 -27.11 20.74
C GLN A 14 22.71 -28.40 20.61
N PRO A 15 21.37 -28.32 20.54
CA PRO A 15 20.57 -29.45 20.08
C PRO A 15 20.69 -29.61 18.55
N PRO A 16 20.61 -30.83 18.01
CA PRO A 16 20.60 -31.05 16.58
C PRO A 16 19.32 -30.47 15.96
N SER A 17 19.49 -29.62 14.95
CA SER A 17 18.41 -29.13 14.09
C SER A 17 17.87 -30.31 13.27
N VAL A 18 16.68 -30.79 13.63
CA VAL A 18 15.95 -31.79 12.85
C VAL A 18 15.36 -31.08 11.63
N ASP A 19 15.95 -31.30 10.46
CA ASP A 19 15.46 -30.81 9.18
C ASP A 19 14.21 -31.60 8.77
N LEU A 20 13.05 -31.09 9.19
CA LEU A 20 11.72 -31.68 8.92
C LEU A 20 11.18 -31.37 7.52
N LEU A 21 11.94 -30.65 6.68
CA LEU A 21 11.49 -30.22 5.35
C LEU A 21 11.93 -31.16 4.23
N ALA A 22 12.97 -31.99 4.46
CA ALA A 22 13.47 -32.93 3.46
C ALA A 22 12.58 -34.18 3.31
N SER A 23 11.88 -34.61 4.36
CA SER A 23 11.10 -35.86 4.36
C SER A 23 9.68 -35.72 3.79
N GLY A 24 9.15 -34.50 3.66
CA GLY A 24 7.78 -34.27 3.20
C GLY A 24 7.60 -34.21 1.67
N LEU A 25 8.69 -33.99 0.92
CA LEU A 25 8.60 -33.75 -0.53
C LEU A 25 8.52 -35.04 -1.36
N ASP A 26 9.05 -36.15 -0.84
CA ASP A 26 9.16 -37.42 -1.57
C ASP A 26 7.83 -38.20 -1.61
N SER A 27 6.93 -37.94 -0.65
CA SER A 27 5.60 -38.57 -0.59
C SER A 27 4.62 -38.01 -1.64
N LEU A 28 4.93 -36.87 -2.27
CA LEU A 28 4.06 -36.22 -3.26
C LEU A 28 4.33 -36.67 -4.71
N LEU A 29 5.37 -37.48 -4.95
CA LEU A 29 5.86 -37.83 -6.29
C LEU A 29 5.47 -39.25 -6.73
N THR A 30 4.75 -40.02 -5.92
CA THR A 30 4.51 -41.45 -6.17
C THR A 30 3.08 -41.85 -6.53
N THR A 31 2.13 -40.91 -6.63
CA THR A 31 0.75 -41.25 -7.01
C THR A 31 0.34 -40.66 -8.35
N SER A 32 0.89 -41.24 -9.42
CA SER A 32 0.30 -41.19 -10.75
C SER A 32 -0.41 -42.52 -11.05
N ASP A 33 -1.64 -42.40 -11.56
CA ASP A 33 -2.52 -43.41 -12.19
C ASP A 33 -3.59 -44.10 -11.34
N LEU A 34 -4.84 -43.60 -11.43
CA LEU A 34 -6.08 -44.39 -11.54
C LEU A 34 -7.15 -43.62 -12.36
N PRO A 35 -8.06 -44.32 -13.10
CA PRO A 35 -8.85 -43.74 -14.19
C PRO A 35 -10.21 -43.14 -13.77
N ALA A 36 -10.80 -42.39 -14.71
CA ALA A 36 -12.01 -41.58 -14.60
C ALA A 36 -13.29 -42.33 -14.20
N ALA A 37 -14.06 -41.72 -13.29
CA ALA A 37 -15.48 -41.97 -13.11
C ALA A 37 -16.24 -40.64 -13.19
N SER A 38 -17.15 -40.56 -14.17
CA SER A 38 -18.10 -39.47 -14.35
C SER A 38 -19.19 -39.53 -13.29
N SER A 39 -19.23 -38.55 -12.39
CA SER A 39 -20.38 -38.30 -11.52
C SER A 39 -20.68 -36.81 -11.50
N SER A 40 -21.65 -36.44 -12.34
CA SER A 40 -22.31 -35.15 -12.35
C SER A 40 -23.13 -34.99 -11.06
N ASN A 41 -22.53 -34.39 -10.03
CA ASN A 41 -23.26 -33.77 -8.93
C ASN A 41 -22.99 -32.28 -8.94
N THR A 42 -23.94 -31.61 -9.57
CA THR A 42 -24.18 -30.17 -9.65
C THR A 42 -24.15 -29.49 -8.28
N GLY A 43 -23.24 -28.53 -8.12
CA GLY A 43 -23.69 -27.14 -7.97
C GLY A 43 -23.75 -26.50 -6.58
N LEU A 44 -23.28 -27.13 -5.48
CA LEU A 44 -23.34 -26.46 -4.17
C LEU A 44 -22.13 -26.59 -3.24
N LEU A 45 -21.11 -27.41 -3.57
CA LEU A 45 -19.93 -27.60 -2.71
C LEU A 45 -18.61 -27.10 -3.33
N GLY A 46 -18.61 -26.72 -4.61
CA GLY A 46 -17.43 -26.17 -5.30
C GLY A 46 -17.13 -24.70 -4.96
N ASP A 47 -18.10 -23.96 -4.43
CA ASP A 47 -17.95 -22.53 -4.09
C ASP A 47 -17.28 -22.32 -2.71
N ILE A 48 -17.29 -23.33 -1.84
CA ILE A 48 -16.68 -23.25 -0.49
C ILE A 48 -15.15 -23.39 -0.52
N PHE A 49 -14.61 -24.20 -1.44
CA PHE A 49 -13.15 -24.38 -1.60
C PHE A 49 -12.57 -23.58 -2.77
N GLY A 50 -13.41 -22.83 -3.48
CA GLY A 50 -13.04 -21.92 -4.57
C GLY A 50 -12.79 -20.48 -4.11
N PHE A 51 -12.75 -20.22 -2.81
CA PHE A 51 -12.43 -18.90 -2.26
C PHE A 51 -10.94 -18.61 -2.47
N THR A 52 -10.60 -18.20 -3.69
CA THR A 52 -9.43 -17.35 -3.88
C THR A 52 -9.78 -16.03 -3.19
N PRO A 53 -9.18 -15.68 -2.04
CA PRO A 53 -9.45 -14.40 -1.43
C PRO A 53 -9.04 -13.34 -2.45
N THR A 54 -10.00 -12.64 -3.04
CA THR A 54 -9.71 -11.42 -3.78
C THR A 54 -8.93 -10.53 -2.83
N PRO A 55 -7.68 -10.16 -3.15
CA PRO A 55 -6.86 -9.40 -2.23
C PRO A 55 -7.58 -8.10 -1.90
N VAL A 56 -8.02 -7.96 -0.66
CA VAL A 56 -8.60 -6.72 -0.15
C VAL A 56 -7.46 -5.73 -0.03
N SER A 57 -7.44 -4.73 -0.91
CA SER A 57 -6.43 -3.66 -0.82
C SER A 57 -6.62 -2.89 0.48
N TYR A 58 -5.59 -2.89 1.32
CA TYR A 58 -5.54 -2.07 2.52
C TYR A 58 -5.56 -0.59 2.15
N SER A 59 -6.36 0.19 2.89
CA SER A 59 -6.38 1.65 2.83
C SER A 59 -6.28 2.17 4.27
N PRO A 60 -5.28 2.99 4.60
CA PRO A 60 -5.19 3.57 5.94
C PRO A 60 -6.36 4.54 6.19
N PRO A 61 -6.68 4.83 7.46
CA PRO A 61 -7.66 5.88 7.81
C PRO A 61 -7.26 7.24 7.23
N LYS A 62 -8.27 8.11 6.98
CA LYS A 62 -8.02 9.48 6.53
C LYS A 62 -7.20 10.25 7.57
N GLN A 63 -6.14 10.90 7.13
CA GLN A 63 -5.28 11.78 7.93
C GLN A 63 -5.58 13.24 7.63
N LEU A 64 -5.32 14.14 8.58
CA LEU A 64 -5.41 15.59 8.35
C LEU A 64 -4.22 16.05 7.49
N TRP A 65 -4.47 16.47 6.26
CA TRP A 65 -3.43 16.95 5.33
C TRP A 65 -3.33 18.47 5.31
N LEU A 66 -4.47 19.16 5.41
CA LEU A 66 -4.52 20.62 5.49
C LEU A 66 -5.43 21.03 6.65
N PRO A 67 -4.86 21.51 7.77
CA PRO A 67 -5.63 22.12 8.86
C PRO A 67 -6.35 23.39 8.38
N SER A 68 -7.56 23.67 8.89
CA SER A 68 -8.31 24.86 8.49
C SER A 68 -7.59 26.18 8.75
N GLU A 69 -6.74 26.23 9.78
CA GLU A 69 -5.93 27.40 10.14
C GLU A 69 -4.96 27.78 9.01
N ASN A 70 -4.39 26.78 8.34
CA ASN A 70 -3.47 26.96 7.22
C ASN A 70 -4.20 27.02 5.87
N GLY A 71 -5.43 26.49 5.81
CA GLY A 71 -6.26 26.45 4.60
C GLY A 71 -7.22 27.62 4.44
N LYS A 72 -7.07 28.72 5.20
CA LYS A 72 -8.01 29.87 5.20
C LYS A 72 -9.47 29.43 5.42
N GLY A 73 -9.66 28.48 6.33
CA GLY A 73 -10.94 27.86 6.65
C GLY A 73 -11.23 26.56 5.87
N LEU A 74 -10.47 26.20 4.85
CA LEU A 74 -10.58 24.89 4.20
C LEU A 74 -9.81 23.86 5.00
N GLU A 75 -10.48 22.81 5.46
CA GLU A 75 -9.86 21.64 6.05
C GLU A 75 -9.90 20.47 5.06
N ILE A 76 -8.79 19.75 4.91
CA ILE A 76 -8.70 18.57 4.05
C ILE A 76 -8.18 17.40 4.88
N MET A 77 -8.99 16.37 4.96
CA MET A 77 -8.56 15.04 5.40
C MET A 77 -8.48 14.13 4.19
N GLY A 78 -7.52 13.20 4.16
CA GLY A 78 -7.43 12.28 3.04
C GLY A 78 -6.65 11.00 3.30
N THR A 79 -6.83 10.05 2.40
CA THR A 79 -6.11 8.78 2.33
C THR A 79 -5.90 8.40 0.86
N PHE A 80 -5.15 7.33 0.63
CA PHE A 80 -4.97 6.75 -0.68
C PHE A 80 -5.46 5.31 -0.69
N SER A 81 -6.11 4.93 -1.77
CA SER A 81 -6.58 3.58 -2.00
C SER A 81 -6.20 3.10 -3.41
N ARG A 82 -6.06 1.79 -3.57
CA ARG A 82 -5.95 1.14 -4.88
C ARG A 82 -7.09 0.14 -5.00
N LYS A 83 -7.88 0.24 -6.07
CA LYS A 83 -8.96 -0.72 -6.38
C LYS A 83 -8.95 -1.02 -7.86
N ASN A 84 -8.91 -2.30 -8.24
CA ASN A 84 -8.94 -2.75 -9.64
C ASN A 84 -7.93 -2.00 -10.53
N GLY A 85 -6.68 -1.89 -10.11
CA GLY A 85 -5.65 -1.17 -10.86
C GLY A 85 -5.65 0.36 -10.72
N GLN A 86 -6.72 0.96 -10.19
CA GLN A 86 -6.90 2.40 -10.11
C GLN A 86 -6.44 2.94 -8.75
N ILE A 87 -5.44 3.82 -8.77
CA ILE A 87 -5.02 4.58 -7.59
C ILE A 87 -6.00 5.75 -7.40
N SER A 88 -6.49 5.96 -6.19
CA SER A 88 -7.38 7.07 -5.86
C SER A 88 -6.88 7.84 -4.64
N MET A 89 -7.03 9.15 -4.69
CA MET A 89 -6.85 10.07 -3.57
C MET A 89 -8.24 10.39 -3.00
N ASP A 90 -8.56 9.76 -1.88
CA ASP A 90 -9.86 9.87 -1.22
C ASP A 90 -9.80 11.00 -0.19
N MET A 91 -10.64 12.02 -0.35
CA MET A 91 -10.59 13.25 0.43
C MET A 91 -11.94 13.60 1.06
N THR A 92 -11.89 14.26 2.20
CA THR A 92 -13.00 14.99 2.81
C THR A 92 -12.62 16.46 2.89
N LEU A 93 -13.33 17.30 2.15
CA LEU A 93 -13.15 18.75 2.13
C LEU A 93 -14.21 19.35 3.04
N LYS A 94 -13.80 20.07 4.07
CA LYS A 94 -14.69 20.74 5.01
C LYS A 94 -14.46 22.24 5.01
N ASN A 95 -15.51 23.01 4.76
CA ASN A 95 -15.46 24.46 4.81
C ASN A 95 -15.77 24.93 6.24
N LYS A 96 -14.75 25.38 6.97
CA LYS A 96 -14.87 26.03 8.28
C LYS A 96 -14.79 27.56 8.20
N ALA A 97 -14.75 28.14 7.00
CA ALA A 97 -14.87 29.59 6.82
C ALA A 97 -16.32 30.05 6.91
N MET A 98 -16.51 31.37 7.00
CA MET A 98 -17.83 32.03 7.00
C MET A 98 -18.38 32.30 5.59
N GLN A 99 -17.60 32.01 4.54
CA GLN A 99 -17.95 32.30 3.14
C GLN A 99 -18.01 31.01 2.30
N PRO A 100 -18.88 30.92 1.28
CA PRO A 100 -18.89 29.80 0.35
C PRO A 100 -17.58 29.67 -0.43
N MET A 101 -17.12 28.43 -0.63
CA MET A 101 -15.93 28.13 -1.44
C MET A 101 -16.34 27.50 -2.77
N SER A 102 -15.78 27.97 -3.88
CA SER A 102 -16.10 27.55 -5.24
C SER A 102 -14.83 27.44 -6.10
N GLY A 103 -14.97 26.92 -7.32
CA GLY A 103 -13.87 26.89 -8.28
C GLY A 103 -12.71 25.98 -7.87
N PHE A 104 -13.01 24.86 -7.22
CA PHE A 104 -12.02 23.90 -6.78
C PHE A 104 -11.23 23.30 -7.96
N ALA A 105 -9.91 23.32 -7.86
CA ALA A 105 -9.00 22.64 -8.78
C ALA A 105 -7.81 22.10 -8.01
N ILE A 106 -7.16 21.05 -8.53
CA ILE A 106 -6.01 20.41 -7.88
C ILE A 106 -4.89 20.19 -8.89
N GLN A 107 -3.66 20.35 -8.42
CA GLN A 107 -2.46 20.03 -9.15
C GLN A 107 -1.49 19.31 -8.23
N LEU A 108 -0.83 18.28 -8.76
CA LEU A 108 0.23 17.57 -8.08
C LEU A 108 1.57 18.05 -8.66
N ASN A 109 2.56 18.28 -7.81
CA ASN A 109 3.92 18.54 -8.29
C ASN A 109 4.51 17.25 -8.88
N LYS A 110 5.62 17.38 -9.63
CA LYS A 110 6.43 16.23 -10.04
C LYS A 110 6.79 15.41 -8.81
N ASN A 111 6.74 14.09 -8.93
CA ASN A 111 6.96 13.18 -7.80
C ASN A 111 7.61 11.87 -8.27
N SER A 112 8.05 11.05 -7.32
CA SER A 112 8.92 9.89 -7.60
C SER A 112 8.26 8.84 -8.48
N PHE A 113 6.94 8.78 -8.50
CA PHE A 113 6.15 7.74 -9.19
C PHE A 113 5.30 8.29 -10.34
N GLY A 114 5.52 9.55 -10.75
CA GLY A 114 4.79 10.17 -11.85
C GLY A 114 3.28 10.29 -11.61
N LEU A 115 2.85 10.43 -10.36
CA LEU A 115 1.42 10.59 -10.06
C LEU A 115 0.88 11.91 -10.59
N THR A 116 -0.26 11.84 -11.26
CA THR A 116 -1.01 12.98 -11.78
C THR A 116 -2.51 12.72 -11.67
N PRO A 117 -3.36 13.76 -11.51
CA PRO A 117 -4.81 13.59 -11.61
C PRO A 117 -5.19 13.00 -12.98
N ALA A 118 -5.94 11.90 -12.99
CA ALA A 118 -6.47 11.29 -14.21
C ALA A 118 -7.72 12.00 -14.74
N ARG A 119 -8.38 12.78 -13.87
CA ARG A 119 -9.55 13.60 -14.18
C ARG A 119 -9.55 14.88 -13.34
N PRO A 120 -10.26 15.94 -13.75
CA PRO A 120 -10.44 17.14 -12.92
C PRO A 120 -11.07 16.81 -11.56
N LEU A 121 -10.70 17.56 -10.52
CA LEU A 121 -11.28 17.42 -9.19
C LEU A 121 -12.78 17.77 -9.23
N GLN A 122 -13.61 16.86 -8.72
CA GLN A 122 -15.05 17.06 -8.59
C GLN A 122 -15.38 17.37 -7.14
N VAL A 123 -15.88 18.58 -6.88
CA VAL A 123 -16.35 19.03 -5.57
C VAL A 123 -17.72 19.65 -5.75
N LEU A 124 -18.57 19.55 -4.72
CA LEU A 124 -19.79 20.35 -4.64
C LEU A 124 -19.44 21.84 -4.81
N ASN A 125 -20.15 22.51 -5.71
CA ASN A 125 -19.86 23.89 -6.07
C ASN A 125 -21.12 24.77 -5.94
N PRO A 126 -21.19 25.71 -4.99
CA PRO A 126 -20.18 25.99 -3.96
C PRO A 126 -20.25 25.00 -2.78
N LEU A 127 -19.12 24.82 -2.10
CA LEU A 127 -19.05 24.22 -0.77
C LEU A 127 -19.42 25.28 0.27
N LEU A 128 -20.61 25.16 0.85
CA LEU A 128 -21.17 26.13 1.80
C LEU A 128 -20.43 26.15 3.16
N PRO A 129 -20.49 27.25 3.93
CA PRO A 129 -19.97 27.31 5.29
C PRO A 129 -20.45 26.15 6.17
N THR A 130 -19.55 25.58 6.97
CA THR A 130 -19.73 24.39 7.84
C THR A 130 -20.00 23.06 7.10
N ALA A 131 -20.24 23.09 5.79
CA ALA A 131 -20.47 21.88 5.00
C ALA A 131 -19.19 21.05 4.82
N SER A 132 -19.39 19.75 4.65
CA SER A 132 -18.35 18.76 4.38
C SER A 132 -18.73 17.97 3.13
N TYR A 133 -17.76 17.70 2.26
CA TYR A 133 -17.95 16.96 1.02
C TYR A 133 -16.88 15.88 0.87
N GLU A 134 -17.31 14.65 0.63
CA GLU A 134 -16.41 13.54 0.32
C GLU A 134 -16.23 13.40 -1.19
N THR A 135 -14.99 13.22 -1.62
CA THR A 135 -14.65 13.05 -3.04
C THR A 135 -13.51 12.05 -3.21
N SER A 136 -13.43 11.44 -4.39
CA SER A 136 -12.39 10.48 -4.74
C SER A 136 -11.78 10.88 -6.09
N LEU A 137 -10.52 11.31 -6.06
CA LEU A 137 -9.78 11.73 -7.24
C LEU A 137 -8.99 10.55 -7.80
N ALA A 138 -9.35 10.10 -9.00
CA ALA A 138 -8.58 9.07 -9.71
C ALA A 138 -7.22 9.64 -10.13
N LEU A 139 -6.16 8.86 -9.91
CA LEU A 139 -4.77 9.20 -10.23
C LEU A 139 -4.18 8.22 -11.26
N ALA A 140 -3.29 8.73 -12.11
CA ALA A 140 -2.50 7.92 -13.03
C ALA A 140 -1.00 8.10 -12.72
N THR A 141 -0.16 7.15 -13.14
CA THR A 141 1.31 7.19 -12.99
C THR A 141 2.02 7.63 -14.28
N THR A 142 1.32 8.37 -15.14
CA THR A 142 1.81 8.84 -16.46
C THR A 142 2.35 10.28 -16.42
N GLY A 143 2.40 10.89 -15.25
CA GLY A 143 2.90 12.24 -15.02
C GLY A 143 4.42 12.33 -15.03
N LEU A 144 4.92 13.55 -14.86
CA LEU A 144 6.36 13.83 -14.84
C LEU A 144 7.00 13.29 -13.56
N VAL A 145 8.13 12.60 -13.71
CA VAL A 145 8.86 11.99 -12.61
C VAL A 145 9.93 12.95 -12.07
N GLN A 146 9.98 13.10 -10.76
CA GLN A 146 11.07 13.75 -10.03
C GLN A 146 11.24 13.03 -8.70
N ARG A 147 12.45 12.54 -8.41
CA ARG A 147 12.74 11.90 -7.13
C ARG A 147 12.50 12.87 -5.98
N MET A 148 11.70 12.43 -5.01
CA MET A 148 11.41 13.17 -3.78
C MET A 148 12.14 12.54 -2.58
N GLU A 149 12.26 13.30 -1.49
CA GLU A 149 12.72 12.84 -0.20
C GLU A 149 11.71 13.28 0.89
N PRO A 150 11.05 12.37 1.61
CA PRO A 150 10.98 10.91 1.38
C PRO A 150 10.46 10.53 -0.01
N ILE A 151 10.77 9.31 -0.47
CA ILE A 151 10.40 8.86 -1.83
C ILE A 151 8.88 8.89 -2.10
N THR A 152 8.07 8.72 -1.05
CA THR A 152 6.60 8.71 -1.08
C THR A 152 5.97 10.08 -0.81
N ASN A 153 6.77 11.14 -0.69
CA ASN A 153 6.27 12.48 -0.47
C ASN A 153 5.57 13.03 -1.72
N LEU A 154 4.36 13.58 -1.54
CA LEU A 154 3.57 14.20 -2.59
C LEU A 154 3.25 15.64 -2.22
N GLN A 155 3.70 16.59 -3.04
CA GLN A 155 3.34 17.99 -2.90
C GLN A 155 2.09 18.29 -3.73
N VAL A 156 1.13 18.95 -3.09
CA VAL A 156 -0.20 19.20 -3.65
C VAL A 156 -0.50 20.69 -3.58
N ALA A 157 -1.04 21.23 -4.68
CA ALA A 157 -1.66 22.53 -4.73
C ALA A 157 -3.17 22.36 -4.96
N ILE A 158 -4.00 22.93 -4.11
CA ILE A 158 -5.45 22.99 -4.28
C ILE A 158 -5.90 24.44 -4.34
N LYS A 159 -6.60 24.78 -5.40
CA LYS A 159 -7.15 26.12 -5.65
C LYS A 159 -8.63 26.14 -5.30
N ASN A 160 -9.11 27.28 -4.79
CA ASN A 160 -10.52 27.67 -4.81
C ASN A 160 -10.65 29.16 -5.20
N ASN A 161 -11.81 29.77 -4.96
CA ASN A 161 -12.07 31.19 -5.19
C ASN A 161 -11.40 32.15 -4.19
N ILE A 162 -10.78 31.64 -3.12
CA ILE A 162 -10.12 32.42 -2.08
C ILE A 162 -8.61 32.47 -2.33
N ASP A 163 -7.98 31.31 -2.55
CA ASP A 163 -6.53 31.22 -2.79
C ASP A 163 -6.11 29.89 -3.43
N VAL A 164 -4.80 29.75 -3.69
CA VAL A 164 -4.12 28.48 -3.94
C VAL A 164 -3.41 28.05 -2.66
N LEU A 165 -3.80 26.90 -2.12
CA LEU A 165 -3.31 26.34 -0.88
C LEU A 165 -2.38 25.18 -1.18
N TYR A 166 -1.28 25.08 -0.44
CA TYR A 166 -0.25 24.06 -0.63
C TYR A 166 -0.14 23.19 0.60
N TYR A 167 0.00 21.89 0.39
CA TYR A 167 0.31 20.93 1.44
C TYR A 167 1.13 19.77 0.87
N ALA A 168 1.67 18.95 1.76
CA ALA A 168 2.31 17.70 1.39
C ALA A 168 1.68 16.54 2.18
N CYS A 169 1.62 15.37 1.57
CA CYS A 169 1.18 14.14 2.22
C CYS A 169 2.08 12.96 1.81
N ILE A 170 2.07 11.92 2.64
CA ILE A 170 2.83 10.70 2.40
C ILE A 170 1.91 9.65 1.78
N ILE A 171 2.33 9.11 0.65
CA ILE A 171 1.60 8.05 -0.03
C ILE A 171 2.01 6.70 0.58
N PRO A 172 1.06 5.88 1.04
CA PRO A 172 1.39 4.55 1.53
C PRO A 172 1.85 3.65 0.37
N MET A 173 3.03 3.03 0.49
CA MET A 173 3.72 2.35 -0.63
C MET A 173 2.87 1.28 -1.33
N ASN A 174 1.98 0.60 -0.59
CA ASN A 174 1.15 -0.48 -1.10
C ASN A 174 0.22 -0.04 -2.25
N VAL A 175 -0.07 1.25 -2.43
CA VAL A 175 -0.93 1.72 -3.54
C VAL A 175 -0.23 1.64 -4.91
N PHE A 176 1.09 1.51 -4.92
CA PHE A 176 1.89 1.36 -6.14
C PHE A 176 2.09 -0.09 -6.57
N PHE A 177 1.69 -1.07 -5.75
CA PHE A 177 1.82 -2.47 -6.10
C PHE A 177 0.81 -2.82 -7.20
N ILE A 178 1.33 -3.18 -8.38
CA ILE A 178 0.51 -3.62 -9.50
C ILE A 178 0.03 -5.06 -9.29
N GLU A 179 -1.07 -5.40 -9.93
CA GLU A 179 -1.70 -6.71 -9.82
C GLU A 179 -0.83 -7.82 -10.44
N ASP A 180 -0.05 -7.49 -11.47
CA ASP A 180 0.92 -8.38 -12.13
C ASP A 180 2.29 -8.36 -11.42
N GLY A 181 2.27 -8.60 -10.10
CA GLY A 181 3.47 -8.63 -9.25
C GLY A 181 3.99 -10.03 -8.95
N GLN A 182 3.32 -11.09 -9.43
CA GLN A 182 3.67 -12.48 -9.12
C GLN A 182 4.89 -12.92 -9.93
N MET A 183 5.95 -13.35 -9.23
CA MET A 183 7.19 -13.82 -9.87
C MET A 183 7.23 -15.35 -9.94
N ASP A 184 7.66 -15.91 -11.07
CA ASP A 184 7.94 -17.35 -11.20
C ASP A 184 9.05 -17.78 -10.23
N LYS A 185 8.91 -18.98 -9.66
CA LYS A 185 9.83 -19.50 -8.63
C LYS A 185 11.29 -19.55 -9.12
N ARG A 186 11.53 -19.96 -10.37
CA ARG A 186 12.89 -20.03 -10.92
C ARG A 186 13.45 -18.64 -11.16
N VAL A 187 12.62 -17.71 -11.63
CA VAL A 187 12.99 -16.30 -11.82
C VAL A 187 13.33 -15.65 -10.48
N PHE A 188 12.49 -15.86 -9.45
CA PHE A 188 12.72 -15.34 -8.10
C PHE A 188 14.06 -15.82 -7.53
N LEU A 189 14.32 -17.13 -7.53
CA LEU A 189 15.55 -17.69 -6.97
C LEU A 189 16.81 -17.22 -7.70
N LYS A 190 16.71 -17.03 -9.03
CA LYS A 190 17.81 -16.47 -9.82
C LYS A 190 18.04 -15.01 -9.45
N THR A 191 17.01 -14.17 -9.54
CA THR A 191 17.09 -12.74 -9.24
C THR A 191 17.59 -12.50 -7.81
N TRP A 192 17.10 -13.28 -6.83
CA TRP A 192 17.55 -13.18 -5.43
C TRP A 192 19.05 -13.40 -5.28
N LYS A 193 19.62 -14.40 -5.98
CA LYS A 193 21.06 -14.68 -5.93
C LYS A 193 21.90 -13.62 -6.65
N ASP A 194 21.32 -12.96 -7.65
CA ASP A 194 22.00 -11.94 -8.46
C ASP A 194 22.03 -10.57 -7.75
N ILE A 195 21.14 -10.31 -6.79
CA ILE A 195 21.14 -9.06 -6.00
C ILE A 195 22.31 -9.06 -5.00
N PRO A 196 23.16 -8.01 -4.97
CA PRO A 196 24.23 -7.87 -3.98
C PRO A 196 23.72 -7.95 -2.53
N ALA A 197 24.41 -8.70 -1.68
CA ALA A 197 24.01 -8.90 -0.27
C ALA A 197 23.93 -7.60 0.54
N GLU A 198 24.67 -6.55 0.15
CA GLU A 198 24.59 -5.22 0.77
C GLU A 198 23.22 -4.53 0.61
N ASN A 199 22.40 -4.98 -0.33
CA ASN A 199 21.05 -4.46 -0.55
C ASN A 199 20.00 -5.17 0.32
N GLU A 200 20.36 -6.26 0.99
CA GLU A 200 19.48 -6.96 1.92
C GLU A 200 19.42 -6.21 3.26
N VAL A 201 18.33 -5.48 3.47
CA VAL A 201 18.12 -4.68 4.67
C VAL A 201 17.12 -5.36 5.59
N HIS A 202 17.48 -5.47 6.86
CA HIS A 202 16.62 -6.00 7.91
C HIS A 202 16.10 -4.85 8.76
N SER A 203 14.78 -4.72 8.90
CA SER A 203 14.21 -3.83 9.93
C SER A 203 14.33 -4.51 11.29
N LEU A 204 15.11 -3.92 12.20
CA LEU A 204 15.20 -4.33 13.60
C LEU A 204 13.89 -4.02 14.36
#